data_AF-A0A357M9X7-F1
#
_entry.id   AF-A0A357M9X7-F1
#
_cell.length_a   1.000
_cell.length_b   1.000
_cell.length_c   1.000
_cell.angle_alpha   90.00
_cell.angle_beta   90.00
_cell.angle_gamma   90.00
#
_symmetry.space_group_name_H-M   'P 1'
#
loop_
_entity.id
_entity.type
_entity.pdbx_description
1 polymer ?
#
loop_
_entity_poly.entity_id
_entity_poly.type
_entity_poly.pdbx_seq_one_letter_code
_entity_poly.pdbx_strand_id
1 'polypeptide(L)'
;FYSELSEQFPNMNVEDEIFEAMEEAGTDNRLTDYSLGTSVIYAAFAYSVADEAYTAMRELAIKHKVGFFDVSSNEGDIIFP
;
A
#
# COMPACT_ATOMS: atom_id res chain seq x y z
N PHE A 1 -5.69 7.85 -6.34
CA PHE A 1 -4.58 7.12 -5.69
C PHE A 1 -5.10 6.15 -4.63
N TYR A 2 -5.44 6.58 -3.40
CA TYR A 2 -5.79 5.67 -2.29
C TYR A 2 -6.86 4.62 -2.65
N SER A 3 -8.01 5.04 -3.17
CA SER A 3 -9.11 4.12 -3.50
C SER A 3 -8.70 2.97 -4.43
N GLU A 4 -7.73 3.19 -5.32
CA GLU A 4 -7.25 2.16 -6.25
C GLU A 4 -6.13 1.31 -5.62
N LEU A 5 -5.29 1.93 -4.79
CA LEU A 5 -4.27 1.19 -4.02
C LEU A 5 -4.94 0.20 -3.05
N SER A 6 -6.02 0.63 -2.38
CA SER A 6 -6.75 -0.18 -1.41
C SER A 6 -7.48 -1.39 -2.00
N GLU A 7 -7.66 -1.44 -3.33
CA GLU A 7 -8.20 -2.62 -4.00
C GLU A 7 -7.17 -3.76 -4.07
N GLN A 8 -5.87 -3.42 -4.17
CA GLN A 8 -4.76 -4.39 -4.21
C GLN A 8 -4.16 -4.66 -2.84
N PHE A 9 -4.20 -3.65 -1.98
CA PHE A 9 -3.64 -3.64 -0.62
C PHE A 9 -4.71 -3.12 0.36
N PRO A 10 -5.65 -3.97 0.79
CA PRO A 10 -6.75 -3.52 1.63
C PRO A 10 -6.28 -2.95 2.96
N ASN A 11 -7.07 -2.06 3.56
CA ASN A 11 -6.76 -1.53 4.89
C ASN A 11 -6.74 -2.67 5.92
N MET A 12 -5.79 -2.68 6.84
CA MET A 12 -5.68 -3.73 7.86
C MET A 12 -6.80 -3.68 8.92
N ASN A 13 -7.46 -2.53 9.10
CA ASN A 13 -8.57 -2.35 10.03
C ASN A 13 -9.89 -2.86 9.41
N VAL A 14 -9.93 -4.15 9.06
CA VAL A 14 -11.15 -4.85 8.62
C VAL A 14 -11.88 -5.49 9.79
N GLU A 15 -13.13 -5.91 9.56
CA GLU A 15 -13.87 -6.77 10.49
C GLU A 15 -13.19 -8.14 10.61
N ASP A 16 -13.34 -8.80 11.76
CA ASP A 16 -12.69 -10.08 12.05
C ASP A 16 -13.05 -11.14 11.01
N GLU A 17 -14.29 -11.17 10.54
CA GLU A 17 -14.74 -12.11 9.50
C GLU A 17 -14.01 -11.92 8.17
N ILE A 18 -13.63 -10.69 7.83
CA ILE A 18 -12.86 -10.39 6.62
C ILE A 18 -11.41 -10.78 6.82
N PHE A 19 -10.84 -10.51 8.00
CA PHE A 19 -9.48 -10.91 8.34
C PHE A 19 -9.32 -12.43 8.24
N GLU A 20 -10.20 -13.19 8.89
CA GLU A 20 -10.20 -14.66 8.87
C GLU A 20 -10.33 -15.20 7.44
N ALA A 21 -11.22 -14.63 6.63
CA ALA A 21 -11.37 -15.04 5.23
C ALA A 21 -10.10 -14.79 4.40
N MET A 22 -9.36 -13.71 4.67
CA MET A 22 -8.11 -13.41 3.99
C MET A 22 -6.97 -14.31 4.46
N GLU A 23 -6.92 -14.66 5.75
CA GLU A 23 -5.97 -15.62 6.33
C GLU A 23 -6.19 -17.02 5.74
N GLU A 24 -7.44 -17.50 5.67
CA GLU A 24 -7.78 -18.78 5.03
C GLU A 24 -7.40 -18.80 3.54
N ALA A 25 -7.51 -17.66 2.86
CA ALA A 25 -7.09 -17.50 1.47
C ALA A 25 -5.57 -17.29 1.30
N GLY A 26 -4.81 -17.10 2.39
CA GLY A 26 -3.39 -16.79 2.37
C GLY A 26 -3.04 -15.44 1.71
N THR A 27 -3.95 -14.47 1.81
CA THR A 27 -3.82 -13.12 1.24
C THR A 27 -3.81 -12.02 2.30
N ASP A 28 -3.83 -12.40 3.57
CA ASP A 28 -3.69 -11.53 4.75
C ASP A 28 -2.42 -10.67 4.70
N ASN A 29 -1.35 -11.15 4.06
CA ASN A 29 -0.12 -10.40 3.85
C ASN A 29 -0.27 -9.13 2.98
N ARG A 30 -1.43 -8.95 2.31
CA ARG A 30 -1.78 -7.73 1.57
C ARG A 30 -2.48 -6.68 2.43
N LEU A 31 -2.95 -7.04 3.62
CA LEU A 31 -3.49 -6.09 4.58
C LEU A 31 -2.42 -5.06 4.93
N THR A 32 -2.78 -3.79 4.77
CA THR A 32 -1.86 -2.66 4.81
C THR A 32 -2.35 -1.65 5.83
N ASP A 33 -1.46 -1.25 6.74
CA ASP A 33 -1.77 -0.16 7.67
C ASP A 33 -1.66 1.18 6.94
N TYR A 34 -2.66 2.03 7.09
CA TYR A 34 -2.74 3.32 6.42
C TYR A 34 -2.90 4.46 7.40
N SER A 35 -2.05 5.48 7.25
CA SER A 35 -2.27 6.81 7.84
C SER A 35 -2.67 7.80 6.75
N LEU A 36 -3.89 8.31 6.81
CA LEU A 36 -4.46 9.22 5.83
C LEU A 36 -4.44 10.66 6.35
N GLY A 37 -3.46 11.44 5.92
CA GLY A 37 -3.38 12.88 6.16
C GLY A 37 -3.98 13.70 5.01
N THR A 38 -4.18 14.99 5.23
CA THR A 38 -4.74 15.91 4.21
C THR A 38 -3.89 16.01 2.94
N SER A 39 -2.58 15.83 3.05
CA SER A 39 -1.62 15.97 1.94
C SER A 39 -0.65 14.80 1.81
N VAL A 40 -0.83 13.75 2.61
CA VAL A 40 0.07 12.60 2.65
C VAL A 40 -0.71 11.33 2.96
N ILE A 41 -0.32 10.23 2.32
CA ILE A 41 -0.76 8.89 2.66
C ILE A 41 0.51 8.12 3.03
N TYR A 42 0.54 7.53 4.22
CA TYR A 42 1.55 6.55 4.58
C TYR A 42 0.91 5.16 4.53
N ALA A 43 1.59 4.22 3.89
CA ALA A 43 1.15 2.84 3.72
C ALA A 43 2.27 1.92 4.21
N ALA A 44 1.99 1.09 5.21
CA ALA A 44 2.94 0.11 5.73
C ALA A 44 2.56 -1.28 5.23
N PHE A 45 3.36 -1.78 4.29
CA PHE A 45 3.17 -3.10 3.66
C PHE A 45 3.96 -4.19 4.40
N ALA A 46 3.49 -5.43 4.33
CA ALA A 46 4.29 -6.57 4.76
C ALA A 46 5.53 -6.74 3.87
N TYR A 47 6.66 -7.15 4.46
CA TYR A 47 7.90 -7.39 3.72
C TYR A 47 7.75 -8.42 2.59
N SER A 48 6.86 -9.42 2.76
CA SER A 48 6.62 -10.46 1.76
C SER A 48 6.04 -9.96 0.44
N VAL A 49 5.48 -8.75 0.42
CA VAL A 49 4.86 -8.12 -0.77
C VAL A 49 5.53 -6.81 -1.14
N ALA A 50 6.73 -6.52 -0.62
CA ALA A 50 7.40 -5.22 -0.78
C ALA A 50 7.63 -4.84 -2.26
N ASP A 51 8.09 -5.78 -3.09
CA ASP A 51 8.35 -5.53 -4.52
C ASP A 51 7.06 -5.23 -5.30
N GLU A 52 5.98 -5.95 -4.99
CA GLU A 52 4.65 -5.73 -5.58
C GLU A 52 4.08 -4.38 -5.13
N ALA A 53 4.21 -4.06 -3.84
CA ALA A 53 3.76 -2.81 -3.26
C ALA A 53 4.52 -1.61 -3.85
N TYR A 54 5.84 -1.70 -3.99
CA TYR A 54 6.66 -0.68 -4.66
C TYR A 54 6.18 -0.44 -6.10
N THR A 55 5.95 -1.51 -6.86
CA THR A 55 5.49 -1.41 -8.24
C THR A 55 4.13 -0.73 -8.32
N ALA A 56 3.16 -1.17 -7.51
CA ALA A 56 1.82 -0.57 -7.47
C ALA A 56 1.85 0.90 -7.03
N MET A 57 2.61 1.23 -5.99
CA MET A 57 2.78 2.61 -5.50
C MET A 57 3.34 3.52 -6.60
N ARG A 58 4.39 3.07 -7.30
CA ARG A 58 5.02 3.82 -8.39
C ARG A 58 4.08 4.03 -9.57
N GLU A 59 3.42 2.97 -10.05
CA GLU A 59 2.49 3.06 -11.18
C GLU A 59 1.29 3.97 -10.87
N LEU A 60 0.71 3.83 -9.68
CA LEU A 60 -0.40 4.67 -9.25
C LEU A 60 0.04 6.11 -9.02
N ALA A 61 1.25 6.34 -8.52
CA ALA A 61 1.76 7.69 -8.31
C ALA A 61 1.88 8.45 -9.65
N ILE A 62 2.46 7.79 -10.66
CA ILE A 62 2.55 8.31 -12.03
C ILE A 62 1.14 8.55 -12.61
N LYS A 63 0.24 7.56 -12.50
CA LYS A 63 -1.14 7.65 -13.02
C LYS A 63 -1.92 8.83 -12.43
N HIS A 64 -1.81 9.03 -11.12
CA HIS A 64 -2.58 10.04 -10.38
C HIS A 64 -1.84 11.38 -10.22
N LYS A 65 -0.62 11.52 -10.76
CA LYS A 65 0.22 12.72 -10.66
C LYS A 65 0.44 13.18 -9.22
N VAL A 66 0.82 12.23 -8.37
CA VAL A 66 1.19 12.49 -6.97
C VAL A 66 2.64 12.10 -6.75
N GLY A 67 3.29 12.75 -5.79
CA GLY A 67 4.65 12.37 -5.40
C GLY A 67 4.66 11.00 -4.73
N PHE A 68 5.77 10.28 -4.88
CA PHE A 68 6.04 9.01 -4.20
C PHE A 68 7.42 9.06 -3.54
N PHE A 69 7.50 8.61 -2.29
CA PHE A 69 8.75 8.48 -1.56
C PHE A 69 8.85 7.06 -1.00
N ASP A 70 9.82 6.28 -1.51
CA ASP A 70 10.15 4.97 -0.97
C ASP A 70 11.07 5.12 0.25
N VAL A 71 10.47 5.18 1.43
CA VAL A 71 11.21 5.25 2.70
C VAL A 71 11.73 3.88 3.17
N SER A 72 11.36 2.80 2.49
CA SER A 72 11.65 1.43 2.91
C SER A 72 12.99 0.91 2.39
N SER A 73 13.50 1.52 1.32
CA SER A 73 14.79 1.18 0.70
C SER A 73 15.94 2.09 1.18
N ASN A 74 17.14 1.52 1.28
CA ASN A 74 18.37 2.28 1.55
C ASN A 74 18.74 3.24 0.41
N GLU A 75 18.30 2.94 -0.81
CA GLU A 75 18.45 3.76 -2.02
C GLU A 75 17.05 4.05 -2.60
N GLY A 76 16.14 4.48 -1.75
CA GLY A 76 14.73 4.70 -2.11
C GLY A 76 14.51 5.81 -3.13
N ASP A 77 13.56 5.57 -4.02
CA ASP A 77 13.17 6.53 -5.05
C ASP A 77 12.34 7.70 -4.48
N ILE A 78 12.54 8.87 -5.07
CA ILE A 78 11.67 10.03 -4.93
C ILE A 78 11.13 10.41 -6.30
N ILE A 79 9.82 10.28 -6.48
CA ILE A 79 9.12 10.66 -7.70
C ILE A 79 8.34 11.96 -7.44
N PHE A 80 8.49 12.93 -8.33
CA PHE A 80 7.72 14.17 -8.32
C PHE A 80 6.57 14.11 -9.35
N PRO A 81 5.44 14.81 -9.11
CA PRO A 81 4.30 14.89 -10.04
C PRO A 81 4.62 15.41 -11.44
#